data_AF-A0A4Y9IQ16-F1
#
_entry.id   AF-A0A4Y9IQ16-F1
#
_cell.length_a   1.000
_cell.length_b   1.000
_cell.length_c   1.000
_cell.angle_alpha   90.00
_cell.angle_beta   90.00
_cell.angle_gamma   90.00
#
_symmetry.space_group_name_H-M   'P 1'
#
loop_
_entity.id
_entity.type
_entity.pdbx_description
1 polymer ?
#
loop_
_entity_poly.entity_id
_entity_poly.type
_entity_poly.pdbx_seq_one_letter_code
_entity_poly.pdbx_strand_id
1 'polypeptide(L)'
;MNLKKLLLFAVLFLSLSIYANDPETVMFSNIETTETGCVKEFLLCDKNTNAPLTKTVYNYDATGRMQEKATYEWDGAKGWIGVQKYEYSYDKNNQPTAPTLYKWDNKSSNWSKK
;
A
#
# COMPACT_ATOMS: atom_id res chain seq x y z
N MET A 1 -10.45 1.13 -30.35
CA MET A 1 -10.48 0.35 -29.10
C MET A 1 -9.07 0.31 -28.56
N ASN A 2 -8.68 1.29 -27.73
CA ASN A 2 -7.30 1.37 -27.23
C ASN A 2 -7.09 0.27 -26.18
N LEU A 3 -6.31 -0.74 -26.57
CA LEU A 3 -5.92 -1.84 -25.70
C LEU A 3 -4.98 -1.27 -24.63
N LYS A 4 -5.50 -0.98 -23.44
CA LYS A 4 -4.67 -0.67 -22.26
C LYS A 4 -3.79 -1.88 -22.02
N LYS A 5 -2.48 -1.76 -22.27
CA LYS A 5 -1.51 -2.79 -21.90
C LYS A 5 -1.43 -2.80 -20.36
N LEU A 6 -2.17 -3.71 -19.75
CA LEU A 6 -2.04 -4.02 -18.33
C LEU A 6 -0.86 -4.99 -18.20
N LEU A 7 0.27 -4.49 -17.69
CA LEU A 7 1.41 -5.33 -17.29
C LEU A 7 1.23 -5.64 -15.80
N LEU A 8 0.99 -6.91 -15.47
CA LEU A 8 0.86 -7.40 -14.10
C LEU A 8 2.14 -8.17 -13.73
N PHE A 9 2.88 -7.67 -12.75
CA PHE A 9 4.03 -8.40 -12.18
C PHE A 9 3.72 -8.74 -10.73
N ALA A 10 3.55 -10.03 -10.45
CA ALA A 10 3.54 -10.56 -9.09
C ALA A 10 4.96 -10.99 -8.73
N VAL A 11 5.58 -10.34 -7.75
CA VAL A 11 6.92 -10.70 -7.26
C VAL A 11 6.80 -11.14 -5.80
N LEU A 12 7.29 -12.35 -5.51
CA LEU A 12 7.33 -12.93 -4.17
C LEU A 12 8.70 -12.63 -3.53
N PHE A 13 8.69 -12.01 -2.35
CA PHE A 13 9.89 -11.85 -1.52
C PHE A 13 9.68 -12.53 -0.16
N LEU A 14 10.61 -13.41 0.23
CA LEU A 14 10.63 -14.04 1.54
C LEU A 14 11.49 -13.19 2.48
N SER A 15 10.87 -12.49 3.43
CA SER A 15 11.56 -11.76 4.49
C SER A 15 11.43 -12.51 5.82
N LEU A 16 12.54 -13.03 6.34
CA LEU A 16 12.60 -13.63 7.68
C LEU A 16 12.80 -12.53 8.73
N SER A 17 11.85 -12.36 9.64
CA SER A 17 12.05 -11.61 10.89
C SER A 17 12.90 -12.46 11.84
N ILE A 18 14.11 -12.00 12.17
CA ILE A 18 15.09 -12.73 13.00
C ILE A 18 14.87 -12.57 14.52
N TYR A 19 13.70 -12.07 14.94
CA TYR A 19 13.37 -11.93 16.36
C TYR A 19 12.68 -13.20 16.86
N ALA A 20 13.26 -13.83 17.89
CA ALA A 20 12.63 -14.94 18.56
C ALA A 20 11.26 -14.47 19.10
N ASN A 21 10.18 -15.12 18.63
CA ASN A 21 8.78 -14.95 19.02
C ASN A 21 7.87 -14.07 18.13
N ASP A 22 8.36 -13.49 17.03
CA ASP A 22 7.47 -12.94 16.00
C ASP A 22 7.05 -14.05 15.02
N PRO A 23 5.78 -14.09 14.56
CA PRO A 23 5.38 -14.98 13.49
C PRO A 23 6.24 -14.69 12.26
N GLU A 24 6.82 -15.75 11.67
CA GLU A 24 7.51 -15.59 10.40
C GLU A 24 6.52 -15.06 9.37
N THR A 25 6.92 -14.06 8.59
CA THR A 25 6.04 -13.44 7.58
C THR A 25 6.51 -13.72 6.17
N VAL A 26 5.58 -13.69 5.22
CA VAL A 26 5.86 -13.68 3.78
C VAL A 26 5.30 -12.41 3.16
N MET A 27 6.04 -11.82 2.21
CA MET A 27 5.61 -10.61 1.51
C MET A 27 5.28 -10.92 0.04
N PHE A 28 4.04 -10.67 -0.32
CA PHE A 28 3.60 -10.64 -1.71
C PHE A 28 3.62 -9.20 -2.20
N SER A 29 4.04 -9.00 -3.45
CA SER A 29 3.92 -7.70 -4.09
C SER A 29 3.22 -7.81 -5.43
N ASN A 30 2.36 -6.84 -5.71
CA ASN A 30 1.72 -6.65 -6.99
C ASN A 30 2.06 -5.25 -7.50
N ILE A 31 2.51 -5.16 -8.75
CA ILE A 31 2.82 -3.90 -9.41
C ILE A 31 1.97 -3.80 -10.67
N GLU A 32 1.09 -2.80 -10.68
CA GLU A 32 0.25 -2.45 -11.81
C GLU A 32 0.76 -1.13 -12.40
N THR A 33 1.09 -1.13 -13.68
CA THR A 33 1.53 0.08 -14.39
C THR A 33 0.60 0.39 -15.54
N THR A 34 0.25 1.66 -15.66
CA THR A 34 -0.59 2.24 -16.72
C THR A 34 0.07 3.49 -17.27
N GLU A 35 -0.47 4.04 -18.36
CA GLU A 35 -0.01 5.32 -18.91
C GLU A 35 -0.15 6.48 -17.92
N THR A 36 -1.06 6.39 -16.95
CA THR A 36 -1.32 7.44 -15.96
C THR A 36 -0.48 7.32 -14.69
N GLY A 37 0.25 6.21 -14.52
CA GLY A 37 1.04 5.96 -13.32
C GLY A 37 1.15 4.50 -12.92
N CYS A 38 1.56 4.27 -11.68
CA CYS A 38 1.82 2.94 -11.15
C CYS A 38 1.20 2.77 -9.76
N VAL A 39 0.59 1.62 -9.51
CA VAL A 39 0.16 1.18 -8.19
C VAL A 39 1.06 0.03 -7.76
N LYS A 40 1.63 0.14 -6.55
CA LYS A 40 2.38 -0.94 -5.92
C LYS A 40 1.67 -1.35 -4.64
N GLU A 41 1.27 -2.61 -4.56
CA GLU A 41 0.70 -3.21 -3.37
C GLU A 41 1.70 -4.19 -2.76
N PHE A 42 1.88 -4.11 -1.45
CA PHE A 42 2.67 -5.05 -0.66
C PHE A 42 1.77 -5.63 0.42
N LEU A 43 1.59 -6.94 0.39
CA LEU A 43 0.79 -7.71 1.32
C LEU A 43 1.73 -8.54 2.19
N LEU A 44 1.68 -8.31 3.50
CA LEU A 44 2.38 -9.11 4.49
C LEU A 44 1.41 -10.13 5.07
N CYS A 45 1.77 -11.41 4.98
CA CYS A 45 1.00 -12.52 5.53
C CYS A 45 1.82 -13.28 6.56
N ASP A 46 1.13 -13.96 7.48
CA ASP A 46 1.73 -15.01 8.29
C ASP A 46 2.21 -16.14 7.36
N LYS A 47 3.46 -16.57 7.52
CA LYS A 47 4.09 -17.54 6.62
C LYS A 47 3.48 -18.94 6.73
N ASN A 48 2.99 -19.31 7.90
CA ASN A 48 2.53 -20.67 8.18
C ASN A 48 1.08 -20.88 7.73
N THR A 49 0.25 -19.86 7.95
CA THR A 49 -1.20 -19.90 7.71
C THR A 49 -1.61 -19.16 6.43
N ASN A 50 -0.71 -18.35 5.86
CA ASN A 50 -1.00 -17.37 4.81
C ASN A 50 -2.07 -16.34 5.19
N ALA A 51 -2.39 -16.21 6.49
CA ALA A 51 -3.34 -15.22 6.96
C ALA A 51 -2.80 -13.80 6.67
N PRO A 52 -3.61 -12.91 6.08
CA PRO A 52 -3.21 -11.52 5.87
C PRO A 52 -2.99 -10.82 7.21
N LEU A 53 -1.92 -10.03 7.29
CA LEU A 53 -1.58 -9.24 8.49
C LEU A 53 -1.72 -7.76 8.20
N THR A 54 -0.95 -7.27 7.24
CA THR A 54 -0.93 -5.85 6.86
C THR A 54 -0.81 -5.71 5.36
N LYS A 55 -1.29 -4.57 4.86
CA LYS A 55 -1.15 -4.21 3.47
C LYS A 55 -0.71 -2.77 3.34
N THR A 56 0.24 -2.52 2.44
CA THR A 56 0.65 -1.17 2.06
C THR A 56 0.42 -0.96 0.58
N VAL A 57 -0.25 0.13 0.22
CA VAL A 57 -0.50 0.53 -1.16
C VAL A 57 0.19 1.85 -1.43
N TYR A 58 0.94 1.92 -2.53
CA TYR A 58 1.58 3.11 -3.03
C TYR A 58 1.01 3.47 -4.40
N ASN A 59 0.60 4.71 -4.57
CA ASN A 59 0.17 5.25 -5.85
C ASN A 59 1.22 6.24 -6.36
N TYR A 60 1.63 6.09 -7.61
CA TYR A 60 2.57 6.94 -8.30
C TYR A 60 1.94 7.51 -9.55
N ASP A 61 2.28 8.75 -9.90
CA ASP A 61 1.92 9.32 -11.20
C ASP A 61 2.78 8.76 -12.34
N ALA A 62 2.45 9.14 -13.59
CA ALA A 62 3.16 8.71 -14.80
C ALA A 62 4.66 9.07 -14.83
N THR A 63 5.09 10.04 -14.01
CA THR A 63 6.49 10.46 -13.89
C THR A 63 7.23 9.74 -12.76
N GLY A 64 6.56 8.82 -12.06
CA GLY A 64 7.13 8.06 -10.96
C GLY A 64 7.12 8.77 -9.61
N ARG A 65 6.36 9.88 -9.47
CA ARG A 65 6.24 10.61 -8.20
C ARG A 65 5.12 9.99 -7.36
N MET A 66 5.40 9.71 -6.09
CA MET A 66 4.42 9.15 -5.16
C MET A 66 3.33 10.18 -4.88
N GLN A 67 2.07 9.84 -5.16
CA GLN A 67 0.91 10.68 -4.85
C GLN A 67 0.24 10.25 -3.55
N GLU A 68 0.28 8.96 -3.24
CA GLU A 68 -0.35 8.41 -2.05
C GLU A 68 0.43 7.22 -1.47
N LYS A 69 0.41 7.11 -0.15
CA LYS A 69 0.75 5.88 0.58
C LYS A 69 -0.35 5.59 1.59
N ALA A 70 -0.99 4.43 1.49
CA ALA A 70 -1.98 3.97 2.46
C ALA A 70 -1.54 2.66 3.10
N THR A 71 -1.79 2.53 4.40
CA THR A 71 -1.53 1.31 5.18
C THR A 71 -2.82 0.79 5.78
N TYR A 72 -2.96 -0.54 5.78
CA TYR A 72 -4.13 -1.25 6.23
C TYR A 72 -3.72 -2.42 7.12
N GLU A 73 -4.59 -2.75 8.07
CA GLU A 73 -4.52 -3.94 8.90
C GLU A 73 -5.68 -4.87 8.56
N TRP A 74 -5.47 -6.18 8.69
CA TRP A 74 -6.55 -7.14 8.49
C TRP A 74 -7.33 -7.36 9.78
N ASP A 75 -8.63 -7.11 9.72
CA ASP A 75 -9.59 -7.50 10.76
C ASP A 75 -10.34 -8.75 10.30
N GLY A 76 -10.35 -9.80 11.12
CA GLY A 76 -10.94 -11.09 10.76
C GLY A 76 -12.46 -11.03 10.51
N ALA A 77 -13.17 -10.02 11.00
CA ALA A 77 -14.60 -9.83 10.81
C ALA A 77 -14.95 -8.78 9.74
N LYS A 78 -14.13 -7.73 9.60
CA LYS A 78 -14.40 -6.56 8.74
C LYS A 78 -13.55 -6.51 7.47
N GLY A 79 -12.52 -7.35 7.37
CA GLY A 79 -11.53 -7.31 6.29
C GLY A 79 -10.50 -6.20 6.49
N TRP A 80 -10.02 -5.60 5.39
CA TRP A 80 -9.01 -4.54 5.46
C TRP A 80 -9.56 -3.25 6.08
N ILE A 81 -8.96 -2.84 7.19
CA ILE A 81 -9.24 -1.57 7.87
C ILE A 81 -8.06 -0.62 7.64
N GLY A 82 -8.36 0.65 7.33
CA GLY A 82 -7.31 1.65 7.19
C GLY A 82 -6.60 1.91 8.51
N VAL A 83 -5.29 2.20 8.46
CA VAL A 83 -4.51 2.65 9.62
C VAL A 83 -4.19 4.13 9.46
N GLN A 84 -3.44 4.44 8.41
CA GLN A 84 -3.06 5.81 8.05
C GLN A 84 -2.84 5.93 6.54
N LYS A 85 -3.02 7.14 6.03
CA LYS A 85 -2.83 7.49 4.63
C LYS A 85 -2.13 8.84 4.51
N TYR A 86 -1.15 8.89 3.63
CA TYR A 86 -0.40 10.11 3.29
C TYR A 86 -0.72 10.47 1.85
N GLU A 87 -1.09 11.72 1.63
CA GLU A 87 -1.19 12.31 0.29
C GLU A 87 -0.03 13.27 0.09
N TYR A 88 0.67 13.10 -1.02
CA TYR A 88 1.86 13.86 -1.37
C TYR A 88 1.54 14.80 -2.52
N SER A 89 1.99 16.04 -2.38
CA SER A 89 1.96 17.05 -3.45
C SER A 89 3.37 17.57 -3.71
N TYR A 90 3.53 18.20 -4.87
CA TYR A 90 4.82 18.68 -5.36
C TYR A 90 4.71 20.14 -5.75
N ASP A 91 5.75 20.91 -5.45
CA ASP A 91 5.83 22.31 -5.85
C ASP A 91 6.20 22.46 -7.34
N LYS A 92 6.29 23.71 -7.81
CA LYS A 92 6.66 24.04 -9.19
C LYS A 92 8.07 23.58 -9.59
N ASN A 93 8.95 23.33 -8.62
CA ASN A 93 10.31 22.84 -8.82
C ASN A 93 10.38 21.30 -8.71
N ASN A 94 9.22 20.65 -8.65
CA ASN A 94 9.07 19.21 -8.50
C ASN A 94 9.57 18.65 -7.15
N GLN A 95 9.65 19.49 -6.12
CA GLN A 95 10.05 19.07 -4.78
C GLN A 95 8.81 18.68 -3.96
N PRO A 96 8.88 17.58 -3.17
CA PRO A 96 7.76 17.16 -2.35
C PRO A 96 7.47 18.23 -1.29
N THR A 97 6.20 18.62 -1.17
CA THR A 97 5.73 19.45 -0.07
C THR A 97 5.45 18.59 1.15
N ALA A 98 5.12 19.21 2.29
CA ALA A 98 4.65 18.47 3.45
C ALA A 98 3.43 17.60 3.07
N PRO A 99 3.43 16.30 3.41
CA PRO A 99 2.31 15.42 3.06
C PRO A 99 1.10 15.74 3.95
N THR A 100 -0.10 15.57 3.39
CA THR A 100 -1.33 15.59 4.18
C THR A 100 -1.53 14.21 4.80
N LEU A 101 -1.66 14.17 6.13
CA LEU A 101 -1.89 12.93 6.87
C LEU A 101 -3.38 12.74 7.18
N TYR A 102 -3.86 11.54 6.86
CA TYR A 102 -5.19 11.07 7.20
C TYR A 102 -5.07 9.85 8.11
N LYS A 103 -5.98 9.75 9.07
CA LYS A 103 -6.17 8.59 9.93
C LYS A 103 -7.52 7.96 9.63
N TRP A 104 -7.59 6.64 9.72
CA TRP A 104 -8.87 5.96 9.60
C TRP A 104 -9.74 6.21 10.84
N ASP A 105 -10.99 6.58 10.62
CA ASP A 105 -12.00 6.71 11.64
C ASP A 105 -12.88 5.44 11.65
N ASN A 106 -12.74 4.64 12.70
CA ASN A 106 -13.48 3.41 12.89
C ASN A 106 -14.99 3.60 13.10
N LYS A 107 -15.45 4.81 13.45
CA LYS A 107 -16.88 5.09 13.63
C LYS A 107 -17.57 5.33 12.30
N SER A 108 -16.94 6.11 11.42
CA SER A 108 -17.46 6.44 10.10
C SER A 108 -17.00 5.46 9.01
N SER A 109 -16.07 4.55 9.33
CA SER A 109 -15.41 3.64 8.38
C SER A 109 -14.84 4.40 7.18
N ASN A 110 -14.15 5.52 7.46
CA ASN A 110 -13.62 6.40 6.43
C ASN A 110 -12.33 7.11 6.87
N TRP A 111 -11.59 7.67 5.92
CA TRP A 111 -10.42 8.51 6.18
C TRP A 111 -10.82 9.89 6.71
N SER A 112 -10.20 10.31 7.80
CA SER A 112 -10.33 11.65 8.35
C SER A 112 -8.98 12.34 8.38
N LYS A 113 -8.94 13.64 8.04
CA LYS A 113 -7.72 14.44 8.19
C LYS A 113 -7.31 14.48 9.65
N LYS A 114 -6.01 14.32 9.91
CA LYS A 114 -5.45 14.45 11.25
C LYS A 114 -5.20 15.90 11.60
#